data_AF-A0A530KKA2-F1
#
_entry.id   AF-A0A530KKA2-F1
#
_cell.length_a   1.000
_cell.length_b   1.000
_cell.length_c   1.000
_cell.angle_alpha   90.00
_cell.angle_beta   90.00
_cell.angle_gamma   90.00
#
_symmetry.space_group_name_H-M   'P 1'
#
loop_
_entity.id
_entity.type
_entity.pdbx_description
1 polymer ?
#
loop_
_entity_poly.entity_id
_entity_poly.type
_entity_poly.pdbx_seq_one_letter_code
_entity_poly.pdbx_strand_id
1 'polypeptide(L)'
;IGIQHIVADALATIAASRYTTGHANDLSLALHGTKGAIRVETDGKASSLSACLGRDVDLQRWQKLALPDVKRNARRFADALDAGRNGDPSFRRAADMQKLIDAAFESSAAKLPISVG
;
A
#
# COMPACT_ATOMS: atom_id res chain seq x y z
N ILE A 1 -8.77 -0.07 13.20
CA ILE A 1 -9.07 0.54 11.89
C ILE A 1 -8.71 2.00 12.00
N GLY A 2 -7.62 2.44 11.37
CA GLY A 2 -7.22 3.85 11.37
C GLY A 2 -7.60 4.48 10.04
N ILE A 3 -8.26 5.63 10.08
CA ILE A 3 -8.58 6.45 8.90
C ILE A 3 -7.58 7.61 8.88
N GLN A 4 -6.91 7.82 7.75
CA GLN A 4 -5.87 8.83 7.57
C GLN A 4 -6.24 9.73 6.38
N HIS A 5 -6.08 11.04 6.54
CA HIS A 5 -6.18 12.02 5.44
C HIS A 5 -4.80 12.21 4.81
N ILE A 6 -4.73 12.13 3.49
CA ILE A 6 -3.48 12.25 2.71
C ILE A 6 -3.58 13.52 1.84
N VAL A 7 -2.43 14.13 1.53
CA VAL A 7 -2.31 15.31 0.64
C VAL A 7 -3.26 15.19 -0.57
N ALA A 8 -4.01 16.27 -0.84
CA ALA A 8 -5.06 16.40 -1.88
C ALA A 8 -6.39 15.67 -1.60
N ASP A 9 -6.94 15.83 -0.39
CA ASP A 9 -8.30 15.38 0.02
C ASP A 9 -8.59 13.88 -0.17
N ALA A 10 -7.52 13.07 -0.16
CA ALA A 10 -7.62 11.62 -0.25
C ALA A 10 -7.79 11.01 1.14
N LEU A 11 -8.61 9.96 1.23
CA LEU A 11 -8.83 9.19 2.46
C LEU A 11 -8.25 7.79 2.31
N ALA A 12 -7.54 7.32 3.34
CA ALA A 12 -7.00 5.97 3.38
C ALA A 12 -7.37 5.26 4.69
N THR A 13 -7.56 3.95 4.60
CA THR A 13 -7.79 3.08 5.76
C THR A 13 -6.77 1.96 5.75
N ILE A 14 -6.14 1.72 6.90
CA ILE A 14 -5.22 0.59 7.11
C ILE A 14 -5.80 -0.34 8.17
N ALA A 15 -5.84 -1.63 7.85
CA ALA A 15 -6.18 -2.71 8.76
C ALA A 15 -5.08 -3.77 8.71
N ALA A 16 -4.55 -4.13 9.88
CA ALA A 16 -3.57 -5.18 10.04
C ALA A 16 -4.01 -6.08 11.19
N SER A 17 -3.96 -7.40 10.97
CA SER A 17 -4.38 -8.41 11.94
C SER A 17 -3.51 -9.64 11.83
N ARG A 18 -3.28 -10.31 12.96
CA ARG A 18 -2.65 -11.64 13.04
C ARG A 18 -3.67 -12.74 13.38
N TYR A 19 -4.93 -12.37 13.60
CA TYR A 19 -5.99 -13.24 14.09
C TYR A 19 -7.20 -13.19 13.16
N THR A 20 -7.00 -13.64 11.92
CA THR A 20 -8.05 -13.63 10.91
C THR A 20 -8.08 -14.99 10.22
N THR A 21 -8.89 -15.92 10.74
CA THR A 21 -9.02 -17.28 10.22
C THR A 21 -9.37 -17.25 8.72
N GLY A 22 -8.62 -18.03 7.93
CA GLY A 22 -8.73 -18.04 6.46
C GLY A 22 -7.77 -17.09 5.75
N HIS A 23 -7.14 -16.16 6.47
CA HIS A 23 -6.14 -15.24 5.92
C HIS A 23 -4.77 -15.50 6.58
N ALA A 24 -3.85 -16.09 5.84
CA ALA A 24 -2.56 -16.51 6.38
C ALA A 24 -1.49 -15.42 6.22
N ASN A 25 -1.38 -14.87 5.02
CA ASN A 25 -0.40 -13.83 4.68
C ASN A 25 -0.94 -12.91 3.60
N ASP A 26 -2.17 -12.50 3.81
CA ASP A 26 -2.96 -11.79 2.83
C ASP A 26 -2.66 -10.30 2.90
N LEU A 27 -2.43 -9.69 1.74
CA LEU A 27 -2.37 -8.25 1.58
C LEU A 27 -3.32 -7.85 0.47
N SER A 28 -4.17 -6.87 0.78
CA SER A 28 -5.05 -6.24 -0.19
C SER A 28 -4.85 -4.72 -0.14
N LEU A 29 -4.82 -4.11 -1.31
CA LEU A 29 -4.75 -2.68 -1.51
C LEU A 29 -5.75 -2.32 -2.61
N ALA A 30 -6.64 -1.38 -2.31
CA ALA A 30 -7.51 -0.78 -3.31
C ALA A 30 -7.28 0.72 -3.36
N LEU A 31 -7.17 1.27 -4.56
CA LEU A 31 -7.07 2.70 -4.80
C LEU A 31 -8.22 3.10 -5.71
N HIS A 32 -9.03 4.05 -5.25
CA HIS A 32 -10.18 4.57 -5.97
C HIS A 32 -9.94 6.04 -6.31
N GLY A 33 -10.19 6.39 -7.56
CA GLY A 33 -10.18 7.76 -8.04
C GLY A 33 -11.39 8.04 -8.92
N THR A 34 -11.49 9.29 -9.38
CA THR A 34 -12.64 9.76 -10.17
C THR A 34 -12.70 9.17 -11.58
N LYS A 35 -11.59 8.62 -12.09
CA LYS A 35 -11.48 8.04 -13.43
C LYS A 35 -11.33 6.52 -13.44
N GLY A 36 -11.49 5.89 -12.28
CA GLY A 36 -11.39 4.44 -12.13
C GLY A 36 -10.66 4.03 -10.87
N ALA A 37 -10.38 2.74 -10.77
CA ALA A 37 -9.80 2.12 -9.59
C ALA A 37 -8.84 1.00 -9.96
N ILE A 38 -7.90 0.73 -9.05
CA ILE A 38 -7.03 -0.44 -9.09
C ILE A 38 -7.13 -1.22 -7.79
N ARG A 39 -6.94 -2.53 -7.88
CA ARG A 39 -6.90 -3.44 -6.74
C ARG A 39 -5.72 -4.38 -6.88
N VAL A 40 -4.91 -4.48 -5.83
CA VAL A 40 -3.77 -5.38 -5.71
C VAL A 40 -4.07 -6.34 -4.56
N GLU A 41 -3.92 -7.63 -4.82
CA GLU A 41 -4.16 -8.69 -3.83
C GLU A 41 -3.03 -9.72 -3.91
N THR A 42 -2.59 -10.22 -2.76
CA THR A 42 -1.62 -11.31 -2.67
C THR A 42 -1.90 -12.16 -1.44
N ASP A 43 -1.69 -13.47 -1.55
CA ASP A 43 -1.73 -14.44 -0.44
C ASP A 43 -0.33 -14.80 0.07
N GLY A 44 0.69 -14.05 -0.38
CA GLY A 44 2.10 -14.31 -0.13
C GLY A 44 2.75 -15.30 -1.11
N LYS A 45 1.98 -15.92 -2.01
CA LYS A 45 2.47 -16.85 -3.05
C LYS A 45 2.22 -16.30 -4.45
N ALA A 46 1.00 -15.85 -4.70
CA ALA A 46 0.56 -15.30 -5.98
C ALA A 46 0.00 -13.88 -5.77
N SER A 47 0.46 -12.95 -6.60
CA SER A 47 -0.08 -11.59 -6.64
C SER A 47 -1.00 -11.43 -7.83
N SER A 48 -2.01 -10.57 -7.68
CA SER A 48 -2.91 -10.19 -8.76
C SER A 48 -3.10 -8.67 -8.75
N LEU A 49 -3.21 -8.11 -9.94
CA LEU A 49 -3.58 -6.71 -10.17
C LEU A 49 -4.84 -6.72 -11.02
N SER A 50 -5.86 -6.00 -10.56
CA SER A 50 -7.08 -5.77 -11.31
C SER A 50 -7.32 -4.27 -11.42
N ALA A 51 -7.96 -3.84 -12.50
CA ALA A 51 -8.33 -2.45 -12.71
C ALA A 51 -9.75 -2.33 -13.25
N CYS A 52 -10.42 -1.25 -12.87
CA CYS A 52 -11.71 -0.82 -13.40
C CYS A 52 -11.49 0.57 -14.02
N LEU A 53 -11.41 0.65 -15.34
CA LEU A 53 -10.95 1.82 -16.09
C LEU A 53 -11.79 2.07 -17.35
N GLY A 54 -11.89 3.33 -17.77
CA GLY A 54 -12.62 3.69 -19.00
C GLY A 54 -14.09 3.27 -18.95
N ARG A 55 -14.58 2.59 -19.99
CA ARG A 55 -15.98 2.12 -20.06
C ARG A 55 -16.33 1.10 -18.98
N ASP A 56 -15.33 0.45 -18.40
CA ASP A 56 -15.57 -0.52 -17.34
C ASP A 56 -16.01 0.14 -16.04
N VAL A 57 -15.77 1.45 -15.86
CA VAL A 57 -16.25 2.21 -14.70
C VAL A 57 -17.78 2.24 -14.65
N ASP A 58 -18.42 2.58 -15.78
CA ASP A 58 -19.89 2.64 -15.87
C ASP A 58 -20.52 1.26 -15.73
N LEU A 59 -19.81 0.22 -16.17
CA LEU A 59 -20.23 -1.18 -16.09
C LEU A 59 -19.83 -1.87 -14.78
N GLN A 60 -19.10 -1.17 -13.90
CA GLN A 60 -18.54 -1.69 -12.66
C GLN A 60 -17.70 -2.98 -12.84
N ARG A 61 -17.02 -3.08 -13.98
CA ARG A 61 -16.33 -4.29 -14.40
C ARG A 61 -14.86 -4.25 -14.03
N TRP A 62 -14.38 -5.27 -13.34
CA TRP A 62 -12.95 -5.40 -13.03
C TRP A 62 -12.28 -6.29 -14.06
N GLN A 63 -11.14 -5.84 -14.57
CA GLN A 63 -10.31 -6.60 -15.50
C GLN A 63 -8.97 -6.93 -14.85
N LYS A 64 -8.55 -8.19 -14.94
CA LYS A 64 -7.23 -8.61 -14.47
C LYS A 64 -6.17 -8.08 -15.42
N LEU A 65 -5.17 -7.40 -14.87
CA LEU A 65 -4.02 -6.91 -15.63
C LEU A 65 -2.86 -7.91 -15.52
N ALA A 66 -2.10 -8.05 -16.61
CA ALA A 66 -0.87 -8.80 -16.60
C ALA A 66 0.16 -8.08 -15.73
N LEU A 67 0.77 -8.81 -14.80
CA LEU A 67 1.84 -8.29 -13.95
C LEU A 67 3.17 -8.48 -14.69
N PRO A 68 3.89 -7.40 -15.04
CA PRO A 68 5.24 -7.55 -15.53
C PRO A 68 6.14 -8.06 -14.40
N ASP A 69 7.20 -8.78 -14.75
CA ASP A 69 8.18 -9.20 -13.77
C ASP A 69 8.86 -7.96 -13.16
N VAL A 70 8.83 -7.90 -11.83
CA VAL A 70 9.47 -6.84 -11.06
C VAL A 70 10.70 -7.36 -10.35
N LYS A 71 11.75 -6.55 -10.36
CA LYS A 71 12.98 -6.87 -9.64
C LYS A 71 12.73 -6.92 -8.14
N ARG A 72 13.02 -8.08 -7.52
CA ARG A 72 12.91 -8.30 -6.08
C ARG A 72 13.75 -7.30 -5.28
N ASN A 73 13.26 -6.92 -4.10
CA ASN A 73 13.94 -5.96 -3.21
C ASN A 73 15.37 -6.40 -2.83
N ALA A 74 15.59 -7.69 -2.56
CA ALA A 74 16.94 -8.20 -2.27
C ALA A 74 17.92 -7.95 -3.43
N ARG A 75 17.46 -8.07 -4.67
CA ARG A 75 18.30 -7.78 -5.84
C ARG A 75 18.48 -6.27 -6.05
N ARG A 76 17.46 -5.46 -5.77
CA ARG A 76 17.60 -3.99 -5.76
C ARG A 76 18.65 -3.54 -4.74
N PHE A 77 18.68 -4.17 -3.57
CA PHE A 77 19.65 -3.90 -2.52
C PHE A 77 21.09 -4.28 -2.92
N ALA A 78 21.30 -5.49 -3.45
CA ALA A 78 22.61 -5.91 -3.94
C ALA A 78 23.17 -4.96 -5.01
N ASP A 79 22.36 -4.57 -5.98
CA ASP A 79 22.78 -3.64 -7.03
C ASP A 79 23.12 -2.23 -6.49
N ALA A 80 22.47 -1.78 -5.41
CA ALA A 80 22.79 -0.51 -4.76
C ALA A 80 24.17 -0.56 -4.06
N LEU A 81 24.50 -1.71 -3.46
CA LEU A 81 25.83 -1.96 -2.89
C LEU A 81 26.89 -1.97 -3.99
N ASP A 82 26.66 -2.73 -5.07
CA ASP A 82 27.59 -2.86 -6.20
C ASP A 82 27.85 -1.50 -6.87
N ALA A 83 26.80 -0.68 -7.03
CA ALA A 83 26.91 0.61 -7.68
C ALA A 83 27.39 1.74 -6.75
N GLY A 84 27.50 1.50 -5.43
CA GLY A 84 27.80 2.53 -4.44
C GLY A 84 26.79 3.69 -4.41
N ARG A 85 25.56 3.46 -4.90
CA ARG A 85 24.52 4.48 -5.02
C ARG A 85 23.26 4.01 -4.32
N ASN A 86 22.72 4.84 -3.43
CA ASN A 86 21.48 4.55 -2.73
C ASN A 86 20.33 4.33 -3.73
N GLY A 87 19.60 3.23 -3.54
CA GLY A 87 18.37 2.96 -4.26
C GLY A 87 17.13 3.53 -3.56
N ASP A 88 15.98 3.39 -4.22
CA ASP A 88 14.67 3.70 -3.65
C ASP A 88 13.92 2.42 -3.22
N PRO A 89 13.12 2.49 -2.13
CA PRO A 89 12.90 3.67 -1.26
C PRO A 89 14.09 3.98 -0.34
N SER A 90 14.32 5.26 -0.06
CA SER A 90 15.42 5.73 0.81
C SER A 90 15.12 5.63 2.31
N PHE A 91 16.16 5.78 3.15
CA PHE A 91 16.00 5.87 4.62
C PHE A 91 15.10 7.03 5.06
N ARG A 92 15.14 8.17 4.35
CA ARG A 92 14.26 9.30 4.65
C ARG A 92 12.79 8.89 4.44
N ARG A 93 12.50 8.19 3.35
CA ARG A 93 11.16 7.66 3.08
C ARG A 93 10.71 6.68 4.17
N ALA A 94 11.61 5.82 4.65
CA ALA A 94 11.32 4.90 5.74
C ALA A 94 11.04 5.64 7.06
N ALA A 95 11.81 6.69 7.38
CA ALA A 95 11.59 7.51 8.56
C ALA A 95 10.23 8.23 8.52
N ASP A 96 9.82 8.74 7.35
CA ASP A 96 8.50 9.36 7.20
C ASP A 96 7.36 8.34 7.36
N MET A 97 7.54 7.11 6.89
CA MET A 97 6.60 6.02 7.15
C MET A 97 6.53 5.67 8.64
N GLN A 98 7.66 5.70 9.35
CA GLN A 98 7.70 5.41 10.79
C GLN A 98 6.89 6.44 11.59
N LYS A 99 7.00 7.73 11.27
CA LYS A 99 6.19 8.78 11.93
C LYS A 99 4.68 8.49 11.85
N LEU A 100 4.20 8.01 10.70
CA LEU A 100 2.79 7.65 10.53
C LEU A 100 2.39 6.47 11.42
N ILE A 101 3.27 5.46 11.55
CA ILE A 101 3.04 4.30 12.43
C ILE A 101 2.98 4.77 13.88
N ASP A 102 3.93 5.60 14.31
CA ASP A 102 4.01 6.12 15.67
C ASP A 102 2.77 6.96 16.01
N ALA A 103 2.33 7.83 15.10
CA ALA A 103 1.11 8.63 15.27
C ALA A 103 -0.15 7.76 15.38
N ALA A 104 -0.22 6.62 14.68
CA ALA A 104 -1.33 5.69 14.82
C ALA A 104 -1.37 5.03 16.21
N PHE A 105 -0.20 4.74 16.80
CA PHE A 105 -0.11 4.26 18.18
C PHE A 105 -0.53 5.34 19.18
N GLU A 106 -0.04 6.56 19.01
CA GLU A 106 -0.39 7.71 19.86
C GLU A 106 -1.90 7.98 19.82
N SER A 107 -2.50 8.03 18.62
CA SER A 107 -3.93 8.21 18.44
C SER A 107 -4.75 7.12 19.15
N SER A 108 -4.29 5.86 19.05
CA SER A 108 -4.95 4.74 19.72
C SER A 108 -4.90 4.85 21.25
N ALA A 109 -3.77 5.32 21.80
CA ALA A 109 -3.60 5.51 23.24
C ALA A 109 -4.44 6.68 23.75
N ALA A 110 -4.39 7.83 23.06
CA ALA A 110 -5.09 9.05 23.44
C ALA A 110 -6.59 9.05 23.13
N LYS A 111 -7.05 8.15 22.24
CA LYS A 111 -8.42 8.12 21.69
C LYS A 111 -8.81 9.44 20.99
N LEU A 112 -7.83 10.11 20.41
CA LEU A 112 -8.00 11.38 19.72
C LEU A 112 -7.29 11.37 18.34
N PRO A 113 -7.77 12.15 17.37
CA PRO A 113 -7.06 12.34 16.11
C PRO A 113 -5.68 12.98 16.34
N ILE A 114 -4.64 12.45 15.68
CA ILE A 114 -3.28 13.01 15.69
C ILE A 114 -2.96 13.55 14.30
N SER A 115 -2.47 14.78 14.23
CA SER A 115 -1.98 15.36 12.97
C SER A 115 -0.57 14.87 12.68
N VAL A 116 -0.35 14.35 11.48
CA VAL A 116 0.97 13.89 11.01
C VAL A 116 1.47 14.90 9.98
N GLY A 117 2.61 15.54 10.27
CA GLY A 117 3.26 16.54 9.41
C GLY A 117 4.35 15.97 8.51
#